data_AF-A0A0G4NKM6-F1
#
_entry.id   AF-A0A0G4NKM6-F1
#
_cell.length_a   1.000
_cell.length_b   1.000
_cell.length_c   1.000
_cell.angle_alpha   90.00
_cell.angle_beta   90.00
_cell.angle_gamma   90.00
#
_symmetry.space_group_name_H-M   'P 1'
#
loop_
_entity.id
_entity.type
_entity.pdbx_description
1 polymer ?
#
loop_
_entity_poly.entity_id
_entity_poly.type
_entity_poly.pdbx_seq_one_letter_code
_entity_poly.pdbx_strand_id
1 'polypeptide(L)'
;MSLHEKTARYSSTVLRLLSYSFFRWVAGPAAVPLTILTLFAVYVPSFIISYLKGPDYQVVDDQVEVIVEEPVVVEGEAGQDDKVVLEAEIDETITLEEKPANPLKSFLTGAPIHHSPILSLLTFLINVALATMVSDVLFRARYQYPSNDLSFVRLGYVSHNEAKFLVREPDQTKLPVTLEIHVKDAVAPFDNPLWLTGGEITLLDNSTDFTTVLDVPLRHPQQRIYEWRTSNNHSGEFTSPPKPGQLSSYNDGKFTFLSTSCILPRFPYNPLDHPLSIPGLRHLAKLLPSGVRR
;
A
#
# COMPACT_ATOMS: atom_id res chain seq x y z
N MET A 1 25.29 -23.65 5.80
CA MET A 1 24.22 -22.67 5.50
C MET A 1 23.50 -23.11 4.24
N SER A 2 22.35 -23.75 4.44
CA SER A 2 21.55 -24.33 3.36
C SER A 2 21.00 -23.25 2.40
N LEU A 3 20.68 -23.64 1.16
CA LEU A 3 20.06 -22.73 0.19
C LEU A 3 18.76 -22.12 0.72
N HIS A 4 17.93 -22.92 1.40
CA HIS A 4 16.65 -22.47 1.96
C HIS A 4 16.84 -21.45 3.08
N GLU A 5 17.86 -21.62 3.93
CA GLU A 5 18.18 -20.66 4.97
C GLU A 5 18.62 -19.32 4.38
N LYS A 6 19.43 -19.33 3.32
CA LYS A 6 19.82 -18.11 2.59
C LYS A 6 18.58 -17.42 2.00
N THR A 7 17.71 -18.18 1.35
CA THR A 7 16.47 -17.66 0.75
C THR A 7 15.54 -17.07 1.81
N ALA A 8 15.31 -17.76 2.93
CA ALA A 8 14.49 -17.27 4.05
C ALA A 8 15.07 -15.97 4.63
N ARG A 9 16.39 -15.92 4.81
CA ARG A 9 17.10 -14.76 5.32
C ARG A 9 16.99 -13.53 4.42
N TYR A 10 17.28 -13.70 3.12
CA TYR A 10 17.20 -12.58 2.18
C TYR A 10 15.76 -12.13 1.97
N SER A 11 14.82 -13.05 1.77
CA SER A 11 13.40 -12.72 1.60
C SER A 11 12.84 -11.98 2.80
N SER A 12 13.11 -12.44 4.04
CA SER A 12 12.66 -11.75 5.25
C SER A 12 13.28 -10.36 5.41
N THR A 13 14.57 -10.21 5.12
CA THR A 13 15.26 -8.91 5.29
C THR A 13 14.71 -7.89 4.29
N VAL A 14 14.57 -8.28 3.03
CA VAL A 14 14.01 -7.41 1.98
C VAL A 14 12.53 -7.10 2.26
N LEU A 15 11.73 -8.09 2.67
CA LEU A 15 10.34 -7.91 3.08
C LEU A 15 10.22 -6.82 4.15
N ARG A 16 11.01 -6.89 5.22
CA ARG A 16 10.95 -5.93 6.34
C ARG A 16 11.33 -4.51 5.92
N LEU A 17 12.40 -4.38 5.14
CA LEU A 17 12.86 -3.07 4.63
C LEU A 17 11.82 -2.44 3.69
N LEU A 18 11.25 -3.25 2.79
CA LEU A 18 10.19 -2.79 1.88
C LEU A 18 8.91 -2.44 2.63
N SER A 19 8.47 -3.27 3.59
CA SER A 19 7.28 -2.97 4.40
C SER A 19 7.44 -1.68 5.20
N TYR A 20 8.58 -1.45 5.84
CA TYR A 20 8.86 -0.21 6.55
C TYR A 20 8.79 1.01 5.62
N SER A 21 9.44 0.91 4.46
CA SER A 21 9.43 1.98 3.45
C SER A 21 8.03 2.24 2.91
N PHE A 22 7.26 1.18 2.66
CA PHE A 22 5.88 1.23 2.16
C PHE A 22 4.93 1.94 3.13
N PHE A 23 4.98 1.60 4.41
CA PHE A 23 4.08 2.18 5.41
C PHE A 23 4.40 3.64 5.74
N ARG A 24 5.67 4.07 5.58
CA ARG A 24 6.11 5.38 6.09
C ARG A 24 6.43 6.42 5.04
N TRP A 25 7.01 6.02 3.91
CA TRP A 25 7.65 6.96 2.98
C TRP A 25 7.10 6.90 1.57
N VAL A 26 6.78 5.71 1.09
CA VAL A 26 6.34 5.54 -0.29
C VAL A 26 5.10 4.65 -0.30
N ALA A 27 3.92 5.25 -0.45
CA ALA A 27 2.81 4.54 -1.06
C ALA A 27 3.18 4.34 -2.54
N GLY A 28 4.07 3.37 -2.79
CA GLY A 28 4.71 3.18 -4.07
C GLY A 28 3.76 2.73 -5.16
N PRO A 29 4.28 2.52 -6.38
CA PRO A 29 3.55 1.85 -7.44
C PRO A 29 2.92 0.55 -6.92
N ALA A 30 1.81 0.13 -7.49
CA ALA A 30 1.11 -1.12 -7.10
C ALA A 30 2.02 -2.36 -7.07
N ALA A 31 3.18 -2.32 -7.74
CA ALA A 31 4.22 -3.34 -7.67
C ALA A 31 4.81 -3.54 -6.26
N VAL A 32 4.97 -2.49 -5.44
CA VAL A 32 5.59 -2.58 -4.10
C VAL A 32 4.80 -3.49 -3.14
N PRO A 33 3.48 -3.31 -2.95
CA PRO A 33 2.72 -4.24 -2.11
C PRO A 33 2.74 -5.68 -2.64
N LEU A 34 2.71 -5.87 -3.96
CA LEU A 34 2.77 -7.20 -4.57
C LEU A 34 4.12 -7.87 -4.32
N THR A 35 5.24 -7.15 -4.43
CA THR A 35 6.56 -7.72 -4.14
C THR A 35 6.72 -8.10 -2.67
N ILE A 36 6.14 -7.35 -1.74
CA ILE A 36 6.13 -7.73 -0.31
C ILE A 36 5.39 -9.06 -0.11
N LEU A 37 4.22 -9.22 -0.74
CA LEU A 37 3.42 -10.45 -0.63
C LEU A 37 4.11 -11.65 -1.30
N THR A 38 4.78 -11.46 -2.44
CA THR A 38 5.55 -12.54 -3.09
C THR A 38 6.78 -12.94 -2.29
N LEU A 39 7.51 -11.97 -1.70
CA LEU A 39 8.62 -12.25 -0.79
C LEU A 39 8.15 -13.05 0.43
N PHE A 40 6.97 -12.73 0.97
CA PHE A 40 6.36 -13.50 2.05
C PHE A 40 6.02 -14.93 1.60
N ALA A 41 5.42 -15.09 0.42
CA ALA A 41 5.09 -16.40 -0.14
C ALA A 41 6.32 -17.29 -0.40
N VAL A 42 7.48 -16.69 -0.73
CA VAL A 42 8.77 -17.41 -0.85
C VAL A 42 9.40 -17.69 0.52
N TYR A 43 9.26 -16.76 1.46
CA TYR A 43 9.78 -16.87 2.82
C TYR A 43 9.19 -18.06 3.58
N VAL A 44 7.86 -18.20 3.58
CA VAL A 44 7.14 -19.24 4.35
C VAL A 44 7.67 -20.67 4.08
N PRO A 45 7.69 -21.19 2.84
CA PRO A 45 8.20 -22.54 2.58
C PRO A 45 9.69 -22.66 2.87
N SER A 46 10.48 -21.61 2.57
CA SER A 46 11.92 -21.60 2.86
C SER A 46 12.21 -21.68 4.36
N PHE A 47 11.43 -20.96 5.17
CA PHE A 47 11.51 -20.97 6.63
C PHE A 47 11.14 -22.35 7.18
N ILE A 48 10.03 -22.93 6.74
CA ILE A 48 9.56 -24.25 7.19
C ILE A 48 10.59 -25.34 6.84
N ILE A 49 11.06 -25.38 5.59
CA ILE A 49 12.06 -26.37 5.16
C ILE A 49 13.36 -26.20 5.94
N SER A 50 13.82 -24.97 6.13
CA SER A 50 15.04 -24.69 6.89
C SER A 50 14.88 -25.07 8.37
N TYR A 51 13.71 -24.86 8.96
CA TYR A 51 13.44 -25.22 10.36
C TYR A 51 13.30 -26.75 10.55
N LEU A 52 12.81 -27.48 9.55
CA LEU A 52 12.68 -28.94 9.61
C LEU A 52 14.00 -29.68 9.32
N LYS A 53 14.92 -29.11 8.52
CA LYS A 53 16.19 -29.76 8.14
C LYS A 53 17.23 -29.87 9.27
N GLY A 54 16.96 -29.33 10.45
CA GLY A 54 17.86 -29.41 11.61
C GLY A 54 19.06 -28.44 11.55
N PRO A 55 19.83 -28.31 12.64
CA PRO A 55 20.91 -27.34 12.76
C PRO A 55 22.06 -27.60 11.78
N ASP A 56 22.70 -26.51 11.31
CA ASP A 56 23.96 -26.57 10.59
C ASP A 56 25.08 -26.97 11.59
N TYR A 57 25.69 -28.13 11.38
CA TYR A 57 26.89 -28.54 12.09
C TYR A 57 28.15 -27.94 11.44
N GLN A 58 29.11 -27.54 12.26
CA GLN A 58 30.45 -27.14 11.86
C GLN A 58 31.40 -28.31 12.15
N VAL A 59 32.23 -28.69 11.16
CA VAL A 59 33.31 -29.66 11.40
C VAL A 59 34.37 -28.96 12.24
N VAL A 60 34.66 -29.48 13.43
CA VAL A 60 35.58 -28.86 14.39
C VAL A 60 36.91 -29.60 14.46
N ASP A 61 36.88 -30.93 14.33
CA ASP A 61 38.08 -31.75 14.26
C ASP A 61 37.88 -32.90 13.25
N ASP A 62 38.89 -33.11 12.42
CA ASP A 62 38.94 -34.13 11.37
C ASP A 62 40.19 -34.97 11.62
N GLN A 63 40.03 -36.08 12.35
CA GLN A 63 41.12 -36.97 12.70
C GLN A 63 41.11 -38.16 11.74
N VAL A 64 42.18 -38.28 10.95
CA VAL A 64 42.42 -39.40 10.05
C VAL A 64 43.36 -40.38 10.75
N GLU A 65 42.84 -41.51 11.20
CA GLU A 65 43.65 -42.59 11.77
C GLU A 65 43.93 -43.63 10.67
N VAL A 66 45.19 -43.72 10.25
CA VAL A 66 45.61 -44.69 9.22
C VAL A 66 46.08 -45.95 9.92
N ILE A 67 45.25 -46.99 9.91
CA ILE A 67 45.62 -48.31 10.41
C ILE A 67 46.29 -49.04 9.24
N VAL A 68 47.62 -49.15 9.29
CA VAL A 68 48.38 -49.93 8.31
C VAL A 68 48.35 -51.39 8.76
N GLU A 69 47.59 -52.23 8.07
CA GLU A 69 47.70 -53.68 8.24
C GLU A 69 49.05 -54.19 7.67
N GLU A 70 49.66 -55.16 8.36
CA GLU A 70 50.97 -55.69 7.97
C GLU A 70 50.91 -56.40 6.61
N PRO A 71 51.93 -56.25 5.74
CA PRO A 71 51.90 -56.77 4.39
C PRO A 71 51.89 -58.31 4.38
N VAL A 72 50.87 -58.90 3.73
CA VAL A 72 50.86 -60.32 3.43
C VAL A 72 51.67 -60.56 2.16
N VAL A 73 52.83 -61.20 2.30
CA VAL A 73 53.67 -61.62 1.17
C VAL A 73 53.02 -62.86 0.53
N VAL A 74 52.54 -62.73 -0.70
CA VAL A 74 52.11 -63.87 -1.52
C VAL A 74 53.28 -64.28 -2.39
N GLU A 75 53.93 -65.40 -2.08
CA GLU A 75 54.99 -65.96 -2.91
C GLU A 75 54.43 -66.36 -4.30
N GLY A 76 54.97 -65.74 -5.36
CA GLY A 76 54.71 -66.14 -6.73
C GLY A 76 55.68 -67.25 -7.17
N GLU A 77 55.19 -68.25 -7.90
CA GLU A 77 56.06 -69.26 -8.52
C GLU A 77 56.92 -68.67 -9.66
N ALA A 78 58.11 -69.25 -9.81
CA ALA A 78 59.31 -68.76 -10.48
C ALA A 78 59.14 -67.90 -11.76
N GLY A 79 59.56 -66.62 -11.67
CA GLY A 79 59.97 -65.82 -12.83
C GLY A 79 59.37 -64.41 -12.96
N GLN A 80 58.63 -63.90 -11.97
CA GLN A 80 58.04 -62.56 -12.04
C GLN A 80 58.16 -61.83 -10.69
N ASP A 81 58.55 -60.55 -10.73
CA ASP A 81 58.82 -59.70 -9.56
C ASP A 81 57.71 -59.76 -8.49
N ASP A 82 58.12 -59.88 -7.23
CA ASP A 82 57.26 -59.83 -6.04
C ASP A 82 56.40 -58.56 -6.05
N LYS A 83 55.07 -58.74 -6.08
CA LYS A 83 54.13 -57.62 -6.07
C LYS A 83 53.54 -57.47 -4.67
N VAL A 84 54.11 -56.55 -3.88
CA VAL A 84 53.59 -56.18 -2.55
C VAL A 84 52.32 -55.36 -2.74
N VAL A 85 51.17 -55.88 -2.31
CA VAL A 85 49.90 -55.16 -2.24
C VAL A 85 49.71 -54.73 -0.79
N LEU A 86 49.71 -53.41 -0.55
CA LEU A 86 49.39 -52.81 0.73
C LEU A 86 47.91 -52.41 0.69
N GLU A 87 47.07 -53.06 1.50
CA GLU A 87 45.71 -52.59 1.77
C GLU A 87 45.79 -51.67 3.00
N ALA A 88 45.56 -50.37 2.78
CA ALA A 88 45.47 -49.40 3.86
C ALA A 88 43.99 -49.04 4.06
N GLU A 89 43.42 -49.41 5.20
CA GLU A 89 42.08 -49.01 5.60
C GLU A 89 42.19 -47.65 6.32
N ILE A 90 41.51 -46.64 5.77
CA ILE A 90 41.52 -45.27 6.28
C ILE A 90 40.21 -45.08 7.05
N ASP A 91 40.29 -44.93 8.37
CA ASP A 91 39.12 -44.66 9.22
C ASP A 91 39.11 -43.17 9.58
N GLU A 92 38.15 -42.42 9.01
CA GLU A 92 38.00 -40.97 9.21
C GLU A 92 36.91 -40.71 10.28
N THR A 93 37.31 -40.20 11.45
CA THR A 93 36.36 -39.81 12.50
C THR A 93 36.15 -38.29 12.48
N ILE A 94 35.02 -37.86 11.90
CA ILE A 94 34.63 -36.44 11.80
C ILE A 94 33.84 -36.03 13.05
N THR A 95 34.34 -35.07 13.83
CA THR A 95 33.58 -34.48 14.94
C THR A 95 32.82 -33.22 14.50
N LEU A 96 31.51 -33.25 14.72
CA LEU A 96 30.56 -32.18 14.33
C LEU A 96 30.09 -31.42 15.56
N GLU A 97 30.38 -30.11 15.63
CA GLU A 97 29.86 -29.22 16.69
C GLU A 97 28.74 -28.32 16.14
N GLU A 98 27.72 -28.04 16.95
CA GLU A 98 26.63 -27.14 16.54
C GLU A 98 27.12 -25.70 16.42
N LYS A 99 26.80 -25.05 15.29
CA LYS A 99 27.22 -23.66 15.06
C LYS A 99 26.55 -22.70 16.06
N PRO A 100 27.31 -21.83 16.76
CA PRO A 100 26.72 -20.88 17.71
C PRO A 100 25.84 -19.86 16.98
N ALA A 101 24.54 -19.86 17.29
CA ALA A 101 23.57 -18.93 16.71
C ALA A 101 23.54 -17.62 17.50
N ASN A 102 23.74 -16.48 16.82
CA ASN A 102 23.58 -15.17 17.44
C ASN A 102 22.09 -14.74 17.40
N PRO A 103 21.41 -14.61 18.56
CA PRO A 103 19.97 -14.36 18.61
C PRO A 103 19.57 -13.01 18.01
N LEU A 104 20.38 -11.96 18.16
CA LEU A 104 20.10 -10.64 17.60
C LEU A 104 20.18 -10.65 16.06
N LYS A 105 21.17 -11.38 15.52
CA LYS A 105 21.35 -11.50 14.08
C LYS A 105 20.19 -12.26 13.44
N SER A 106 19.75 -13.36 14.04
CA SER A 106 18.56 -14.08 13.58
C SER A 106 17.29 -13.24 13.74
N PHE A 107 17.13 -12.52 14.85
CA PHE A 107 15.97 -11.67 15.06
C PHE A 107 15.84 -10.59 13.97
N LEU A 108 16.93 -9.90 13.62
CA LEU A 108 16.93 -8.89 12.56
C LEU A 108 16.74 -9.47 11.15
N THR A 109 17.33 -10.63 10.89
CA THR A 109 17.36 -11.22 9.55
C THR A 109 16.21 -12.18 9.25
N GLY A 110 15.45 -12.59 10.27
CA GLY A 110 14.33 -13.52 10.17
C GLY A 110 14.73 -14.97 9.87
N ALA A 111 16.01 -15.34 10.04
CA ALA A 111 16.46 -16.71 9.86
C ALA A 111 16.01 -17.60 11.05
N PRO A 112 15.55 -18.85 10.81
CA PRO A 112 15.18 -19.76 11.88
C PRO A 112 16.39 -20.15 12.74
N ILE A 113 16.18 -20.26 14.06
CA ILE A 113 17.11 -20.87 15.02
C ILE A 113 16.46 -22.14 15.58
N HIS A 114 17.16 -23.26 15.50
CA HIS A 114 16.69 -24.53 16.07
C HIS A 114 16.77 -24.53 17.61
N HIS A 115 17.83 -23.94 18.17
CA HIS A 115 18.04 -23.84 19.62
C HIS A 115 16.93 -23.01 20.34
N SER A 116 16.29 -22.05 19.67
CA SER A 116 15.30 -21.17 20.32
C SER A 116 13.99 -21.11 19.51
N PRO A 117 13.06 -22.06 19.71
CA PRO A 117 11.81 -22.12 18.94
C PRO A 117 10.93 -20.88 19.13
N ILE A 118 10.94 -20.29 20.33
CA ILE A 118 10.18 -19.07 20.64
C ILE A 118 10.67 -17.88 19.81
N LEU A 119 11.99 -17.72 19.66
CA LEU A 119 12.55 -16.62 18.87
C LEU A 119 12.23 -16.80 17.38
N SER A 120 12.33 -18.03 16.88
CA SER A 120 11.96 -18.40 15.50
C SER A 120 10.48 -18.18 15.23
N LEU A 121 9.61 -18.50 16.19
CA LEU A 121 8.18 -18.21 16.10
C LEU A 121 7.93 -16.70 16.07
N LEU A 122 8.59 -15.93 16.94
CA LEU A 122 8.44 -14.48 16.99
C LEU A 122 8.89 -13.81 15.68
N THR A 123 10.02 -14.22 15.10
CA THR A 123 10.48 -13.67 13.82
C THR A 123 9.55 -14.00 12.67
N PHE A 124 8.98 -15.21 12.65
CA PHE A 124 7.94 -15.61 11.72
C PHE A 124 6.67 -14.75 11.90
N LEU A 125 6.18 -14.59 13.13
CA LEU A 125 5.00 -13.78 13.44
C LEU A 125 5.17 -12.30 13.04
N ILE A 126 6.38 -11.74 13.15
CA ILE A 126 6.67 -10.38 12.65
C ILE A 126 6.44 -10.30 11.14
N ASN A 127 6.93 -11.27 10.36
CA ASN A 127 6.73 -11.26 8.91
C ASN A 127 5.26 -11.48 8.53
N VAL A 128 4.53 -12.33 9.28
CA VAL A 128 3.08 -12.48 9.16
C VAL A 128 2.36 -11.17 9.46
N ALA A 129 2.73 -10.47 10.54
CA ALA A 129 2.15 -9.18 10.91
C ALA A 129 2.38 -8.13 9.82
N LEU A 130 3.58 -8.06 9.23
CA LEU A 130 3.86 -7.13 8.13
C LEU A 130 3.04 -7.47 6.88
N ALA A 131 2.96 -8.74 6.50
CA ALA A 131 2.17 -9.17 5.34
C ALA A 131 0.66 -8.89 5.53
N THR A 132 0.14 -9.16 6.73
CA THR A 132 -1.26 -8.85 7.06
C THR A 132 -1.53 -7.36 7.08
N MET A 133 -0.62 -6.52 7.60
CA MET A 133 -0.73 -5.07 7.52
C MET A 133 -0.68 -4.53 6.08
N VAL A 134 0.11 -5.15 5.19
CA VAL A 134 0.10 -4.77 3.76
C VAL A 134 -1.23 -5.13 3.12
N SER A 135 -1.72 -6.36 3.34
CA SER A 135 -3.05 -6.76 2.89
C SER A 135 -4.15 -5.85 3.44
N ASP A 136 -4.01 -5.41 4.69
CA ASP A 136 -4.93 -4.49 5.33
C ASP A 136 -5.05 -3.15 4.60
N VAL A 137 -3.91 -2.56 4.19
CA VAL A 137 -3.89 -1.33 3.40
C VAL A 137 -4.61 -1.49 2.07
N LEU A 138 -4.37 -2.60 1.38
CA LEU A 138 -4.86 -2.81 0.01
C LEU A 138 -6.34 -3.16 -0.03
N PHE A 139 -6.77 -4.01 0.89
CA PHE A 139 -8.02 -4.74 0.74
C PHE A 139 -9.09 -4.28 1.72
N ARG A 140 -8.72 -3.71 2.88
CA ARG A 140 -9.71 -3.36 3.92
C ARG A 140 -10.76 -2.38 3.41
N ALA A 141 -10.35 -1.30 2.76
CA ALA A 141 -11.28 -0.30 2.23
C ALA A 141 -12.22 -0.89 1.15
N ARG A 142 -11.65 -1.69 0.22
CA ARG A 142 -12.41 -2.28 -0.89
C ARG A 142 -13.44 -3.31 -0.43
N TYR A 143 -13.11 -4.18 0.52
CA TYR A 143 -14.01 -5.24 0.96
C TYR A 143 -14.96 -4.81 2.07
N GLN A 144 -14.52 -3.97 3.01
CA GLN A 144 -15.35 -3.60 4.16
C GLN A 144 -16.25 -2.39 3.87
N TYR A 145 -15.87 -1.53 2.91
CA TYR A 145 -16.62 -0.30 2.61
C TYR A 145 -16.92 -0.13 1.10
N PRO A 146 -17.56 -1.13 0.45
CA PRO A 146 -18.03 -0.95 -0.92
C PRO A 146 -19.11 0.13 -0.95
N SER A 147 -18.90 1.20 -1.72
CA SER A 147 -19.81 2.36 -1.83
C SER A 147 -20.57 2.34 -3.16
N ASN A 148 -21.28 1.23 -3.41
CA ASN A 148 -21.93 0.99 -4.71
C ASN A 148 -23.16 1.90 -4.94
N ASP A 149 -23.80 2.33 -3.88
CA ASP A 149 -25.02 3.15 -3.84
C ASP A 149 -24.75 4.64 -3.54
N LEU A 150 -23.48 5.05 -3.52
CA LEU A 150 -23.10 6.42 -3.17
C LEU A 150 -23.55 7.42 -4.23
N SER A 151 -24.56 8.23 -3.90
CA SER A 151 -24.96 9.40 -4.66
C SER A 151 -24.20 10.63 -4.18
N PHE A 152 -23.62 11.41 -5.10
CA PHE A 152 -22.94 12.65 -4.75
C PHE A 152 -23.00 13.67 -5.88
N VAL A 153 -22.83 14.94 -5.51
CA VAL A 153 -22.62 16.04 -6.44
C VAL A 153 -21.34 16.76 -6.03
N ARG A 154 -20.41 16.88 -6.95
CA ARG A 154 -19.13 17.56 -6.73
C ARG A 154 -18.99 18.72 -7.70
N LEU A 155 -18.73 19.89 -7.13
CA LEU A 155 -18.32 21.06 -7.90
C LEU A 155 -16.94 20.81 -8.53
N GLY A 156 -16.87 20.96 -9.85
CA GLY A 156 -15.66 20.85 -10.64
C GLY A 156 -15.07 22.22 -10.95
N TYR A 157 -14.77 22.45 -12.22
CA TYR A 157 -14.25 23.73 -12.70
C TYR A 157 -15.31 24.83 -12.61
N VAL A 158 -14.93 25.98 -12.05
CA VAL A 158 -15.77 27.17 -12.01
C VAL A 158 -15.05 28.31 -12.70
N SER A 159 -15.68 28.82 -13.76
CA SER A 159 -15.30 30.03 -14.46
C SER A 159 -16.16 31.21 -13.97
N HIS A 160 -15.82 32.41 -14.41
CA HIS A 160 -16.62 33.61 -14.19
C HIS A 160 -18.04 33.53 -14.80
N ASN A 161 -18.25 32.65 -15.79
CA ASN A 161 -19.49 32.55 -16.57
C ASN A 161 -20.09 31.12 -16.62
N GLU A 162 -19.43 30.11 -16.07
CA GLU A 162 -19.92 28.73 -16.05
C GLU A 162 -19.43 28.00 -14.80
N ALA A 163 -20.20 27.04 -14.31
CA ALA A 163 -19.80 26.10 -13.28
C ALA A 163 -20.10 24.68 -13.75
N LYS A 164 -19.12 23.78 -13.61
CA LYS A 164 -19.27 22.37 -13.96
C LYS A 164 -19.55 21.55 -12.71
N PHE A 165 -20.58 20.72 -12.76
CA PHE A 165 -20.95 19.82 -11.68
C PHE A 165 -20.80 18.37 -12.13
N LEU A 166 -19.99 17.59 -11.41
CA LEU A 166 -19.95 16.15 -11.56
C LEU A 166 -21.03 15.55 -10.66
N VAL A 167 -22.01 14.90 -11.25
CA VAL A 167 -23.13 14.27 -10.55
C VAL A 167 -23.00 12.76 -10.70
N ARG A 168 -23.20 12.02 -9.61
CA ARG A 168 -23.35 10.58 -9.58
C ARG A 168 -24.65 10.21 -8.88
N GLU A 169 -25.53 9.46 -9.55
CA GLU A 169 -26.76 8.93 -8.97
C GLU A 169 -27.01 7.49 -9.47
N PRO A 170 -26.68 6.46 -8.66
CA PRO A 170 -26.91 5.08 -9.03
C PRO A 170 -28.39 4.65 -8.93
N ASP A 171 -29.21 5.32 -8.10
CA ASP A 171 -30.61 4.96 -7.91
C ASP A 171 -31.50 5.55 -9.01
N GLN A 172 -31.91 4.67 -9.94
CA GLN A 172 -32.76 5.04 -11.07
C GLN A 172 -34.14 5.56 -10.66
N THR A 173 -34.61 5.24 -9.44
CA THR A 173 -35.90 5.75 -8.93
C THR A 173 -35.87 7.24 -8.59
N LYS A 174 -34.66 7.82 -8.46
CA LYS A 174 -34.45 9.25 -8.18
C LYS A 174 -34.26 10.08 -9.44
N LEU A 175 -34.27 9.45 -10.62
CA LEU A 175 -34.23 10.16 -11.89
C LEU A 175 -35.63 10.67 -12.27
N PRO A 176 -35.75 11.86 -12.91
CA PRO A 176 -34.64 12.73 -13.29
C PRO A 176 -34.07 13.56 -12.12
N VAL A 177 -32.75 13.74 -12.12
CA VAL A 177 -32.08 14.65 -11.17
C VAL A 177 -31.98 16.03 -11.78
N THR A 178 -32.70 16.99 -11.21
CA THR A 178 -32.64 18.41 -11.60
C THR A 178 -31.66 19.14 -10.71
N LEU A 179 -30.78 19.95 -11.29
CA LEU A 179 -29.88 20.84 -10.56
C LEU A 179 -30.37 22.28 -10.70
N GLU A 180 -30.51 22.97 -9.57
CA GLU A 180 -30.95 24.35 -9.49
C GLU A 180 -29.89 25.20 -8.80
N ILE A 181 -29.76 26.46 -9.23
CA ILE A 181 -28.82 27.43 -8.67
C ILE A 181 -29.50 28.78 -8.43
N HIS A 182 -29.07 29.53 -7.42
CA HIS A 182 -29.41 30.95 -7.27
C HIS A 182 -28.26 31.73 -6.63
N VAL A 183 -28.35 33.07 -6.70
CA VAL A 183 -27.44 33.96 -5.99
C VAL A 183 -27.87 34.06 -4.52
N LYS A 184 -26.94 33.80 -3.59
CA LYS A 184 -27.22 33.78 -2.15
C LYS A 184 -27.69 35.13 -1.61
N ASP A 185 -26.90 36.16 -1.85
CA ASP A 185 -27.18 37.54 -1.41
C ASP A 185 -27.83 38.36 -2.54
N ALA A 186 -28.91 37.83 -3.13
CA ALA A 186 -29.57 38.49 -4.26
C ALA A 186 -30.25 39.81 -3.81
N VAL A 187 -29.82 40.94 -4.39
CA VAL A 187 -30.43 42.25 -4.18
C VAL A 187 -31.26 42.67 -5.40
N ALA A 188 -32.57 42.68 -5.26
CA ALA A 188 -33.48 43.20 -6.28
C ALA A 188 -33.27 44.72 -6.49
N PRO A 189 -33.37 45.27 -7.71
CA PRO A 189 -33.78 44.61 -8.96
C PRO A 189 -32.61 44.03 -9.79
N PHE A 190 -31.37 44.11 -9.31
CA PHE A 190 -30.18 43.74 -10.08
C PHE A 190 -29.93 42.23 -10.10
N ASP A 191 -30.27 41.55 -9.01
CA ASP A 191 -30.17 40.10 -8.89
C ASP A 191 -31.55 39.43 -8.91
N ASN A 192 -31.60 38.22 -9.46
CA ASN A 192 -32.79 37.37 -9.40
C ASN A 192 -32.70 36.43 -8.18
N PRO A 193 -33.59 36.53 -7.17
CA PRO A 193 -33.59 35.64 -6.01
C PRO A 193 -34.18 34.25 -6.32
N LEU A 194 -34.75 34.05 -7.51
CA LEU A 194 -35.36 32.77 -7.89
C LEU A 194 -34.31 31.71 -8.21
N TRP A 195 -34.65 30.46 -7.91
CA TRP A 195 -33.90 29.28 -8.33
C TRP A 195 -33.99 29.10 -9.84
N LEU A 196 -32.85 29.00 -10.48
CA LEU A 196 -32.70 28.77 -11.92
C LEU A 196 -32.30 27.33 -12.16
N THR A 197 -32.97 26.66 -13.10
CA THR A 197 -32.59 25.32 -13.53
C THR A 197 -31.26 25.37 -14.29
N GLY A 198 -30.24 24.73 -13.73
CA GLY A 198 -28.91 24.60 -14.32
C GLY A 198 -28.78 23.40 -15.26
N GLY A 199 -29.60 22.37 -15.08
CA GLY A 199 -29.65 21.20 -15.95
C GLY A 199 -30.51 20.08 -15.36
N GLU A 200 -30.80 19.09 -16.18
CA GLU A 200 -31.57 17.90 -15.81
C GLU A 200 -30.87 16.64 -16.33
N ILE A 201 -30.81 15.61 -15.49
CA ILE A 201 -30.19 14.33 -15.80
C ILE A 201 -31.27 13.28 -15.80
N THR A 202 -31.56 12.71 -16.97
CA THR A 202 -32.66 11.75 -17.16
C THR A 202 -32.18 10.31 -17.25
N LEU A 203 -30.91 10.08 -17.61
CA LEU A 203 -30.36 8.74 -17.81
C LEU A 203 -28.92 8.68 -17.30
N LEU A 204 -28.65 7.70 -16.44
CA LEU A 204 -27.32 7.35 -15.92
C LEU A 204 -27.19 5.83 -15.94
N ASP A 205 -26.04 5.33 -16.39
CA ASP A 205 -25.83 3.92 -16.61
C ASP A 205 -24.51 3.41 -15.98
N ASN A 206 -24.38 2.09 -15.92
CA ASN A 206 -23.19 1.46 -15.37
C ASN A 206 -21.94 1.65 -16.26
N SER A 207 -22.11 2.03 -17.55
CA SER A 207 -20.97 2.25 -18.44
C SER A 207 -20.13 3.46 -18.02
N THR A 208 -20.78 4.44 -17.38
CA THR A 208 -20.17 5.67 -16.84
C THR A 208 -20.03 5.66 -15.32
N ASP A 209 -20.21 4.50 -14.66
CA ASP A 209 -20.35 4.40 -13.19
C ASP A 209 -21.41 5.37 -12.64
N PHE A 210 -22.53 5.50 -13.37
CA PHE A 210 -23.65 6.37 -13.07
C PHE A 210 -23.27 7.84 -12.91
N THR A 211 -22.25 8.31 -13.65
CA THR A 211 -21.75 9.69 -13.55
C THR A 211 -22.01 10.50 -14.81
N THR A 212 -22.26 11.80 -14.63
CA THR A 212 -22.34 12.77 -15.74
C THR A 212 -21.87 14.15 -15.29
N VAL A 213 -21.56 15.01 -16.25
CA VAL A 213 -21.14 16.40 -16.01
C VAL A 213 -22.21 17.34 -16.52
N LEU A 214 -22.67 18.25 -15.66
CA LEU A 214 -23.58 19.33 -15.99
C LEU A 214 -22.81 20.66 -16.11
N ASP A 215 -23.01 21.34 -17.22
CA ASP A 215 -22.46 22.66 -17.49
C ASP A 215 -23.51 23.74 -17.22
N VAL A 216 -23.35 24.46 -16.11
CA VAL A 216 -24.33 25.43 -15.64
C VAL A 216 -23.86 26.85 -15.95
N PRO A 217 -24.58 27.63 -16.76
CA PRO A 217 -24.18 29.01 -17.08
C PRO A 217 -24.43 29.96 -15.90
N LEU A 218 -23.40 30.74 -15.54
CA LEU A 218 -23.48 31.79 -14.54
C LEU A 218 -23.74 33.14 -15.23
N ARG A 219 -25.00 33.57 -15.21
CA ARG A 219 -25.46 34.79 -15.90
C ARG A 219 -25.34 36.03 -15.02
N HIS A 220 -24.15 36.31 -14.50
CA HIS A 220 -23.91 37.52 -13.70
C HIS A 220 -22.61 38.23 -14.09
N PRO A 221 -22.60 39.56 -14.27
CA PRO A 221 -21.41 40.29 -14.73
C PRO A 221 -20.32 40.44 -13.66
N GLN A 222 -20.68 40.43 -12.39
CA GLN A 222 -19.76 40.54 -11.24
C GLN A 222 -19.61 39.20 -10.51
N GLN A 223 -18.55 39.11 -9.70
CA GLN A 223 -18.32 37.98 -8.82
C GLN A 223 -19.47 37.81 -7.83
N ARG A 224 -20.00 36.59 -7.68
CA ARG A 224 -21.13 36.28 -6.78
C ARG A 224 -20.92 34.97 -6.05
N ILE A 225 -21.63 34.85 -4.93
CA ILE A 225 -21.79 33.60 -4.19
C ILE A 225 -23.10 32.95 -4.65
N TYR A 226 -23.02 31.69 -5.06
CA TYR A 226 -24.13 30.89 -5.53
C TYR A 226 -24.40 29.76 -4.55
N GLU A 227 -25.68 29.52 -4.30
CA GLU A 227 -26.17 28.30 -3.68
C GLU A 227 -26.74 27.39 -4.76
N TRP A 228 -26.52 26.10 -4.62
CA TRP A 228 -27.02 25.08 -5.53
C TRP A 228 -27.70 23.98 -4.74
N ARG A 229 -28.69 23.35 -5.36
CA ARG A 229 -29.37 22.18 -4.84
C ARG A 229 -29.78 21.25 -5.96
N THR A 230 -30.02 19.99 -5.61
CA THR A 230 -30.53 18.99 -6.53
C THR A 230 -31.82 18.35 -6.00
N SER A 231 -32.63 17.79 -6.90
CA SER A 231 -33.87 17.10 -6.53
C SER A 231 -33.64 15.88 -5.61
N ASN A 232 -32.45 15.28 -5.65
CA ASN A 232 -32.03 14.18 -4.77
C ASN A 232 -31.38 14.63 -3.46
N ASN A 233 -31.72 15.83 -2.96
CA ASN A 233 -31.37 16.35 -1.63
C ASN A 233 -29.85 16.59 -1.40
N HIS A 234 -29.09 16.87 -2.46
CA HIS A 234 -27.75 17.45 -2.32
C HIS A 234 -27.84 18.97 -2.42
N SER A 235 -26.97 19.67 -1.70
CA SER A 235 -26.86 21.12 -1.79
C SER A 235 -25.45 21.57 -1.43
N GLY A 236 -25.14 22.81 -1.78
CA GLY A 236 -23.90 23.44 -1.40
C GLY A 236 -23.80 24.87 -1.87
N GLU A 237 -22.64 25.46 -1.64
CA GLU A 237 -22.37 26.86 -1.94
C GLU A 237 -21.00 27.00 -2.60
N PHE A 238 -20.90 27.87 -3.60
CA PHE A 238 -19.63 28.21 -4.23
C PHE A 238 -19.57 29.68 -4.62
N THR A 239 -18.36 30.17 -4.86
CA THR A 239 -18.14 31.54 -5.30
C THR A 239 -17.52 31.51 -6.67
N SER A 240 -18.11 32.26 -7.60
CA SER A 240 -17.50 32.41 -8.91
C SER A 240 -16.15 33.14 -8.76
N PRO A 241 -15.14 32.82 -9.57
CA PRO A 241 -13.93 33.62 -9.63
C PRO A 241 -14.24 35.01 -10.25
N PRO A 242 -13.41 36.03 -10.00
CA PRO A 242 -13.54 37.30 -10.70
C PRO A 242 -13.33 37.11 -12.21
N LYS A 243 -13.90 38.01 -13.01
CA LYS A 243 -13.68 38.02 -14.46
C LYS A 243 -12.17 38.17 -14.76
N PRO A 244 -11.64 37.52 -15.80
CA PRO A 244 -10.24 37.72 -16.20
C PRO A 244 -9.90 39.21 -16.33
N GLY A 245 -8.83 39.64 -15.65
CA GLY A 245 -8.41 41.04 -15.58
C GLY A 245 -9.07 41.88 -14.48
N GLN A 246 -9.98 41.31 -13.69
CA GLN A 246 -10.58 41.98 -12.52
C GLN A 246 -10.06 41.40 -11.21
N LEU A 247 -10.03 42.25 -10.19
CA LEU A 247 -9.66 41.87 -8.82
C LEU A 247 -10.86 41.22 -8.10
N SER A 248 -10.57 40.36 -7.12
CA SER A 248 -11.60 39.71 -6.29
C SER A 248 -12.36 40.72 -5.42
N SER A 249 -13.68 40.69 -5.46
CA SER A 249 -14.55 41.53 -4.62
C SER A 249 -14.63 41.05 -3.16
N TYR A 250 -14.36 39.77 -2.91
CA TYR A 250 -14.57 39.14 -1.60
C TYR A 250 -13.30 38.98 -0.75
N ASN A 251 -12.11 39.12 -1.35
CA ASN A 251 -10.83 38.81 -0.70
C ASN A 251 -9.83 39.97 -0.83
N ASP A 252 -10.27 41.24 -0.71
CA ASP A 252 -9.42 42.42 -0.84
C ASP A 252 -8.58 42.43 -2.14
N GLY A 253 -9.19 42.01 -3.25
CA GLY A 253 -8.52 41.88 -4.54
C GLY A 253 -7.60 40.67 -4.69
N LYS A 254 -7.41 39.86 -3.65
CA LYS A 254 -6.53 38.68 -3.68
C LYS A 254 -7.25 37.45 -4.23
N PHE A 255 -6.48 36.61 -4.90
CA PHE A 255 -6.95 35.32 -5.41
C PHE A 255 -6.01 34.23 -4.91
N THR A 256 -6.57 33.27 -4.16
CA THR A 256 -5.80 32.23 -3.48
C THR A 256 -6.16 30.89 -4.08
N PHE A 257 -5.16 30.15 -4.52
CA PHE A 257 -5.31 28.76 -4.92
C PHE A 257 -4.59 27.85 -3.95
N LEU A 258 -5.24 26.73 -3.67
CA LEU A 258 -4.62 25.61 -3.00
C LEU A 258 -4.36 24.53 -4.04
N SER A 259 -3.10 24.10 -4.13
CA SER A 259 -2.72 22.92 -4.89
C SER A 259 -2.36 21.80 -3.94
N THR A 260 -2.95 20.62 -4.17
CA THR A 260 -2.69 19.42 -3.39
C THR A 260 -2.36 18.28 -4.34
N SER A 261 -1.34 17.50 -4.00
CA SER A 261 -0.98 16.27 -4.70
C SER A 261 -0.91 15.12 -3.71
N CYS A 262 -0.94 13.87 -4.22
CA CYS A 262 -0.73 12.67 -3.42
C CYS A 262 -1.68 12.55 -2.21
N ILE A 263 -2.94 12.91 -2.38
CA ILE A 263 -3.98 12.69 -1.36
C ILE A 263 -4.26 11.20 -1.30
N LEU A 264 -3.60 10.54 -0.36
CA LEU A 264 -3.68 9.11 -0.17
C LEU A 264 -4.49 8.79 1.10
N PRO A 265 -5.46 7.86 1.02
CA PRO A 265 -6.14 7.38 2.20
C PRO A 265 -5.15 6.65 3.11
N ARG A 266 -5.30 6.87 4.42
CA ARG A 266 -4.60 6.13 5.48
C ARG A 266 -3.07 6.15 5.36
N PHE A 267 -2.51 7.23 4.82
CA PHE A 267 -1.07 7.43 4.73
C PHE A 267 -0.62 8.60 5.63
N PRO A 268 0.43 8.42 6.48
CA PRO A 268 1.15 7.18 6.77
C PRO A 268 0.27 6.09 7.41
N TYR A 269 0.63 4.81 7.23
CA TYR A 269 -0.21 3.70 7.69
C TYR A 269 -0.32 3.63 9.21
N ASN A 270 -1.55 3.44 9.69
CA ASN A 270 -1.86 3.17 11.07
C ASN A 270 -2.99 2.12 11.14
N PRO A 271 -2.79 0.98 11.83
CA PRO A 271 -3.79 -0.08 11.90
C PRO A 271 -5.07 0.35 12.64
N LEU A 272 -4.97 1.33 13.54
CA LEU A 272 -6.09 1.84 14.33
C LEU A 272 -6.93 2.91 13.61
N ASP A 273 -6.40 3.50 12.54
CA ASP A 273 -7.12 4.50 11.78
C ASP A 273 -8.23 3.89 10.90
N HIS A 274 -9.32 4.63 10.73
CA HIS A 274 -10.41 4.24 9.85
C HIS A 274 -9.91 4.06 8.40
N PRO A 275 -10.36 3.02 7.66
CA PRO A 275 -9.81 2.69 6.34
C PRO A 275 -10.00 3.79 5.29
N LEU A 276 -11.07 4.56 5.42
CA LEU A 276 -11.39 5.70 4.54
C LEU A 276 -10.85 7.05 5.05
N SER A 277 -10.09 7.05 6.16
CA SER A 277 -9.56 8.30 6.69
C SER A 277 -8.47 8.86 5.77
N ILE A 278 -8.47 10.18 5.58
CA ILE A 278 -7.46 10.88 4.79
C ILE A 278 -6.76 11.90 5.71
N PRO A 279 -5.68 11.50 6.41
CA PRO A 279 -4.99 12.37 7.37
C PRO A 279 -4.53 13.70 6.76
N GLY A 280 -4.04 13.67 5.52
CA GLY A 280 -3.61 14.87 4.80
C GLY A 280 -4.69 15.96 4.70
N LEU A 281 -5.95 15.57 4.46
CA LEU A 281 -7.06 16.53 4.42
C LEU A 281 -7.40 17.10 5.80
N ARG A 282 -7.21 16.33 6.88
CA ARG A 282 -7.39 16.84 8.25
C ARG A 282 -6.34 17.90 8.61
N HIS A 283 -5.09 17.70 8.17
CA HIS A 283 -4.04 18.70 8.34
C HIS A 283 -4.33 19.95 7.51
N LEU A 284 -4.77 19.76 6.27
CA LEU A 284 -5.16 20.86 5.40
C LEU A 284 -6.30 21.69 6.01
N ALA A 285 -7.36 21.05 6.52
CA ALA A 285 -8.50 21.73 7.13
C ALA A 285 -8.11 22.66 8.30
N LYS A 286 -7.05 22.32 9.04
CA LYS A 286 -6.51 23.18 10.12
C LYS A 286 -5.79 24.42 9.60
N LEU A 287 -5.18 24.33 8.41
CA LEU A 287 -4.41 25.41 7.79
C LEU A 287 -5.28 26.35 6.96
N LEU A 288 -6.48 25.91 6.57
CA LEU A 288 -7.39 26.75 5.81
C LEU A 288 -7.84 27.96 6.66
N PRO A 289 -7.66 29.19 6.14
CA PRO A 289 -8.20 30.38 6.79
C PRO A 289 -9.71 30.24 6.95
N SER A 290 -10.28 30.89 7.96
CA SER A 290 -11.72 30.83 8.26
C SER A 290 -12.61 31.18 7.05
N GLY A 291 -12.15 32.01 6.12
CA GLY A 291 -12.85 32.34 4.86
C GLY A 291 -12.78 31.27 3.75
N VAL A 292 -11.99 30.20 3.92
CA VAL A 292 -11.84 29.08 2.97
C VAL A 292 -12.40 27.77 3.54
N ARG A 293 -12.80 27.75 4.81
CA ARG A 293 -13.56 26.63 5.39
C ARG A 293 -14.99 26.72 4.86
N ARG A 294 -15.26 26.01 3.78
CA ARG A 294 -16.60 25.68 3.31
C ARG A 294 -16.84 24.22 3.55
#